data_AF-A0A7Y1T815-F1
#
_entry.id   AF-A0A7Y1T815-F1
#
_cell.length_a   1.000
_cell.length_b   1.000
_cell.length_c   1.000
_cell.angle_alpha   90.00
_cell.angle_beta   90.00
_cell.angle_gamma   90.00
#
_symmetry.space_group_name_H-M   'P 1'
#
loop_
_entity.id
_entity.type
_entity.pdbx_description
1 polymer ?
#
loop_
_entity_poly.entity_id
_entity_poly.type
_entity_poly.pdbx_seq_one_letter_code
_entity_poly.pdbx_strand_id
1 'polypeptide(L)'
;MSSQGGTVSSDGADLVLQTKGGLKLGTADKKYSVQLGGRIQYDYNHAELNGVTGEDQFDTRRARLYVKGKIQDWSFKSQFNVNGSGVEDLYVRYTGFGKQAMVTAGRNKMPFGLEEMTSSKDISMLERSALTEAYAVGKKDGVQ
;
A
#
# COMPACT_ATOMS: atom_id res chain seq x y z
N MET A 1 -25.49 -33.47 8.55
CA MET A 1 -24.27 -33.49 7.72
C MET A 1 -23.15 -32.85 8.53
N SER A 2 -22.28 -33.66 9.13
CA SER A 2 -21.10 -33.16 9.84
C SER A 2 -20.06 -32.76 8.80
N SER A 3 -19.75 -31.47 8.67
CA SER A 3 -18.58 -31.06 7.90
C SER A 3 -17.34 -31.53 8.64
N GLN A 4 -16.60 -32.48 8.07
CA GLN A 4 -15.22 -32.70 8.46
C GLN A 4 -14.42 -31.50 7.95
N GLY A 5 -14.18 -30.53 8.85
CA GLY A 5 -13.25 -29.45 8.58
C GLY A 5 -11.83 -30.02 8.48
N GLY A 6 -11.11 -29.67 7.41
CA GLY A 6 -9.69 -29.96 7.30
C GLY A 6 -8.89 -29.24 8.40
N THR A 7 -7.73 -29.80 8.77
CA THR A 7 -6.82 -29.16 9.73
C THR A 7 -5.95 -28.12 9.03
N VAL A 8 -5.79 -26.95 9.65
CA VAL A 8 -4.77 -25.96 9.27
C VAL A 8 -3.64 -26.06 10.29
N SER A 9 -2.47 -26.51 9.88
CA SER A 9 -1.30 -26.70 10.75
C SER A 9 -0.07 -25.97 10.21
N SER A 10 0.92 -25.82 11.08
CA SER A 10 2.27 -25.29 10.81
C SER A 10 3.27 -26.29 11.37
N ASP A 11 4.38 -26.51 10.67
CA ASP A 11 5.54 -27.26 11.17
C ASP A 11 6.48 -26.38 12.03
N GLY A 12 6.27 -25.06 11.99
CA GLY A 12 7.00 -24.09 12.78
C GLY A 12 6.13 -23.40 13.84
N ALA A 13 6.39 -22.12 14.08
CA ALA A 13 5.62 -21.32 15.02
C ALA A 13 4.13 -21.24 14.64
N ASP A 14 3.29 -21.05 15.65
CA ASP A 14 1.84 -20.89 15.49
C ASP A 14 1.49 -19.77 14.50
N LEU A 15 0.43 -20.00 13.73
CA LEU A 15 -0.04 -19.05 12.73
C LEU A 15 -1.17 -18.18 13.28
N VAL A 16 -1.13 -16.90 12.94
CA VAL A 16 -2.18 -15.92 13.19
C VAL A 16 -2.72 -15.44 11.84
N LEU A 17 -3.99 -15.76 11.59
CA LEU A 17 -4.74 -15.34 10.40
C LEU A 17 -5.63 -14.14 10.73
N GLN A 18 -5.60 -13.10 9.90
CA GLN A 18 -6.44 -11.92 10.04
C GLN A 18 -7.05 -11.52 8.70
N THR A 19 -8.34 -11.18 8.73
CA THR A 19 -9.06 -10.60 7.59
C THR A 19 -9.72 -9.29 7.97
N LYS A 20 -9.34 -8.20 7.28
CA LYS A 20 -9.92 -6.85 7.40
C LYS A 20 -9.93 -6.19 6.02
N GLY A 21 -10.69 -6.75 5.09
CA GLY A 21 -10.71 -6.33 3.67
C GLY A 21 -9.49 -6.81 2.86
N GLY A 22 -8.78 -7.81 3.36
CA GLY A 22 -7.61 -8.44 2.76
C GLY A 22 -7.21 -9.67 3.58
N LEU A 23 -6.10 -10.30 3.25
CA LEU A 23 -5.63 -11.51 3.92
C LEU A 23 -4.25 -11.24 4.53
N LYS A 24 -4.10 -11.46 5.83
CA LYS A 24 -2.79 -11.42 6.50
C LYS A 24 -2.57 -12.73 7.24
N LEU A 25 -1.44 -13.37 6.96
CA LEU A 25 -0.92 -14.52 7.68
C LEU A 25 0.41 -14.12 8.31
N GLY A 26 0.63 -14.48 9.57
CA GLY A 26 1.93 -14.30 10.21
C GLY A 26 2.14 -15.28 11.34
N THR A 27 3.39 -15.46 11.75
CA THR A 27 3.73 -16.29 12.89
C THR A 27 3.48 -15.55 14.20
N ALA A 28 3.10 -16.26 15.27
CA ALA A 28 2.83 -15.69 16.59
C ALA A 28 4.06 -14.97 17.19
N ASP A 29 5.26 -15.44 16.85
CA ASP A 29 6.54 -14.83 17.23
C ASP A 29 6.92 -13.57 16.41
N LYS A 30 6.08 -13.19 15.43
CA LYS A 30 6.23 -12.00 14.57
C LYS A 30 7.50 -11.98 13.71
N LYS A 31 8.15 -13.13 13.49
CA LYS A 31 9.31 -13.25 12.59
C LYS A 31 8.91 -13.31 11.13
N TYR A 32 7.78 -13.93 10.81
CA TYR A 32 7.32 -14.09 9.44
C TYR A 32 5.91 -13.55 9.26
N SER A 33 5.67 -12.87 8.15
CA SER A 33 4.32 -12.49 7.74
C SER A 33 4.21 -12.23 6.25
N VAL A 34 3.02 -12.45 5.72
CA VAL A 34 2.59 -12.02 4.39
C VAL A 34 1.19 -11.43 4.48
N GLN A 35 0.98 -10.35 3.76
CA GLN A 35 -0.29 -9.67 3.66
C GLN A 35 -0.60 -9.32 2.22
N LEU A 36 -1.71 -9.85 1.71
CA LEU A 36 -2.36 -9.44 0.49
C LEU A 36 -3.46 -8.43 0.81
N GLY A 37 -3.52 -7.35 0.06
CA GLY A 37 -4.62 -6.41 0.17
C GLY A 37 -4.69 -5.47 -1.02
N GLY A 38 -5.57 -4.49 -0.91
CA GLY A 38 -5.75 -3.52 -1.97
C GLY A 38 -6.38 -2.22 -1.53
N ARG A 39 -6.78 -1.46 -2.52
CA ARG A 39 -7.56 -0.23 -2.42
C ARG A 39 -8.30 0.02 -3.71
N ILE A 40 -9.53 0.47 -3.58
CA ILE A 40 -10.30 1.04 -4.66
C ILE A 40 -10.81 2.41 -4.17
N GLN A 41 -10.67 3.43 -5.01
CA GLN A 41 -11.18 4.80 -4.82
C GLN A 41 -11.82 5.20 -6.15
N TYR A 42 -13.10 5.58 -6.07
CA TYR A 42 -13.88 6.12 -7.17
C TYR A 42 -14.31 7.52 -6.80
N ASP A 43 -14.38 8.38 -7.80
CA ASP A 43 -14.80 9.76 -7.63
C ASP A 43 -15.77 10.13 -8.73
N TYR A 44 -16.71 10.99 -8.37
CA TYR A 44 -17.58 11.66 -9.31
C TYR A 44 -17.29 13.15 -9.20
N ASN A 45 -17.00 13.80 -10.32
CA ASN A 45 -16.76 15.23 -10.37
C ASN A 45 -17.78 15.92 -11.27
N HIS A 46 -18.37 17.00 -10.77
CA HIS A 46 -19.22 17.92 -11.52
C HIS A 46 -18.70 19.34 -11.30
N ALA A 47 -18.21 19.97 -12.36
CA ALA A 47 -17.64 21.32 -12.31
C ALA A 47 -18.22 22.18 -13.44
N GLU A 48 -18.63 23.40 -13.08
CA GLU A 48 -19.22 24.37 -14.01
C GLU A 48 -18.50 25.71 -13.94
N LEU A 49 -18.37 26.36 -15.09
CA LEU A 49 -17.92 27.74 -15.20
C LEU A 49 -18.96 28.56 -15.97
N ASN A 50 -19.55 29.55 -15.30
CA ASN A 50 -20.57 30.43 -15.88
C ASN A 50 -21.76 29.69 -16.51
N GLY A 51 -22.23 28.61 -15.87
CA GLY A 51 -23.35 27.79 -16.34
C GLY A 51 -23.01 26.84 -17.49
N VAL A 52 -21.73 26.73 -17.85
CA VAL A 52 -21.23 25.73 -18.79
C VAL A 52 -20.51 24.64 -17.99
N THR A 53 -21.00 23.41 -18.09
CA THR A 53 -20.35 22.24 -17.50
C THR A 53 -19.02 21.98 -18.19
N GLY A 54 -17.94 22.05 -17.41
CA GLY A 54 -16.59 21.75 -17.85
C GLY A 54 -16.19 20.31 -17.56
N GLU A 55 -16.67 19.74 -16.45
CA GLU A 55 -16.46 18.33 -16.09
C GLU A 55 -17.76 17.74 -15.53
N ASP A 56 -18.11 16.54 -15.98
CA ASP A 56 -19.18 15.68 -15.43
C ASP A 56 -18.73 14.23 -15.67
N GLN A 57 -17.97 13.68 -14.73
CA GLN A 57 -17.24 12.44 -14.94
C GLN A 57 -17.20 11.57 -13.69
N PHE A 58 -17.33 10.26 -13.90
CA PHE A 58 -17.06 9.24 -12.90
C PHE A 58 -15.74 8.54 -13.23
N ASP A 59 -14.80 8.55 -12.27
CA ASP A 59 -13.45 8.05 -12.45
C ASP A 59 -13.00 7.09 -11.38
N THR A 60 -12.14 6.15 -11.78
CA THR A 60 -11.38 5.32 -10.84
C THR A 60 -10.06 6.03 -10.51
N ARG A 61 -10.05 6.87 -9.47
CA ARG A 61 -8.84 7.56 -9.04
C ARG A 61 -7.72 6.61 -8.67
N ARG A 62 -8.02 5.54 -7.91
CA ARG A 62 -7.01 4.52 -7.54
C ARG A 62 -7.63 3.14 -7.44
N ALA A 63 -7.15 2.20 -8.25
CA ALA A 63 -7.36 0.78 -8.05
C ALA A 63 -5.98 0.11 -7.90
N ARG A 64 -5.69 -0.45 -6.72
CA ARG A 64 -4.37 -1.00 -6.39
C ARG A 64 -4.47 -2.32 -5.66
N LEU A 65 -3.55 -3.23 -5.98
CA LEU A 65 -3.29 -4.45 -5.23
C LEU A 65 -1.87 -4.40 -4.69
N TYR A 66 -1.65 -4.98 -3.51
CA TYR A 66 -0.34 -5.10 -2.91
C TYR A 66 -0.14 -6.44 -2.20
N VAL A 67 1.12 -6.87 -2.21
CA VAL A 67 1.64 -7.89 -1.29
C VAL A 67 2.76 -7.26 -0.48
N LYS A 68 2.70 -7.39 0.84
CA LYS A 68 3.78 -6.98 1.74
C LYS A 68 4.05 -8.06 2.77
N GLY A 69 5.25 -8.10 3.29
CA GLY A 69 5.60 -9.11 4.28
C GLY A 69 6.84 -8.78 5.07
N LYS A 70 7.14 -9.68 6.00
CA LYS A 70 8.32 -9.67 6.87
C LYS A 70 8.92 -11.07 6.90
N ILE A 71 10.24 -11.15 6.81
CA ILE A 71 11.05 -12.36 6.94
C ILE A 71 12.23 -11.99 7.85
N GLN A 72 12.13 -12.32 9.13
CA GLN A 72 13.10 -11.89 10.14
C GLN A 72 13.33 -10.37 10.08
N ASP A 73 14.56 -9.92 9.85
CA ASP A 73 14.92 -8.50 9.76
C ASP A 73 14.67 -7.88 8.38
N TRP A 74 14.03 -8.60 7.46
CA TRP A 74 13.69 -8.12 6.14
C TRP A 74 12.20 -7.84 6.03
N SER A 75 11.84 -6.74 5.39
CA SER A 75 10.48 -6.40 4.98
C SER A 75 10.46 -6.17 3.48
N PHE A 76 9.34 -6.49 2.83
CA PHE A 76 9.18 -6.24 1.41
C PHE A 76 7.79 -5.72 1.10
N LYS A 77 7.66 -5.01 -0.01
CA LYS A 77 6.37 -4.61 -0.55
C LYS A 77 6.41 -4.56 -2.06
N SER A 78 5.40 -5.14 -2.69
CA SER A 78 5.04 -4.94 -4.09
C SER A 78 3.63 -4.37 -4.15
N GLN A 79 3.39 -3.35 -4.96
CA GLN A 79 2.10 -2.72 -5.15
C GLN A 79 1.97 -2.24 -6.59
N PHE A 80 0.84 -2.53 -7.23
CA PHE A 80 0.59 -2.22 -8.63
C PHE A 80 -0.77 -1.56 -8.80
N ASN A 81 -0.89 -0.68 -9.80
CA ASN A 81 -2.19 -0.18 -10.24
C ASN A 81 -2.87 -1.23 -11.13
N VAL A 82 -4.15 -1.48 -10.88
CA VAL A 82 -4.94 -2.54 -11.56
C VAL A 82 -5.23 -2.17 -13.01
N ASN A 83 -5.32 -0.87 -13.32
CA ASN A 83 -5.53 -0.37 -14.69
C ASN A 83 -4.26 -0.47 -15.57
N GLY A 84 -3.20 -1.13 -15.11
CA GLY A 84 -1.96 -1.30 -15.86
C GLY A 84 -1.04 -0.07 -15.88
N SER A 85 -1.38 1.01 -15.17
CA SER A 85 -0.55 2.24 -15.12
C SER A 85 0.79 2.09 -14.39
N GLY A 86 1.12 0.87 -13.94
CA GLY A 86 2.47 0.49 -13.54
C GLY A 86 2.66 0.27 -12.04
N VAL A 87 3.94 0.29 -11.66
CA VAL A 87 4.42 -0.10 -10.33
C VAL A 87 4.37 1.08 -9.36
N GLU A 88 3.66 0.87 -8.27
CA GLU A 88 3.54 1.84 -7.19
C GLU A 88 4.65 1.66 -6.16
N ASP A 89 4.80 0.50 -5.56
CA ASP A 89 5.89 0.22 -4.61
C ASP A 89 6.53 -1.10 -5.03
N LEU A 90 7.85 -1.19 -5.02
CA LEU A 90 8.59 -2.42 -5.28
C LEU A 90 9.94 -2.33 -4.57
N TYR A 91 9.98 -2.73 -3.31
CA TYR A 91 11.18 -2.58 -2.50
C TYR A 91 11.37 -3.72 -1.50
N VAL A 92 12.62 -3.84 -1.08
CA VAL A 92 13.05 -4.61 0.09
C VAL A 92 13.65 -3.65 1.11
N ARG A 93 13.44 -3.91 2.40
CA ARG A 93 13.93 -3.10 3.51
C ARG A 93 14.56 -3.98 4.57
N TYR A 94 15.77 -3.65 4.98
CA TYR A 94 16.43 -4.24 6.12
C TYR A 94 16.16 -3.42 7.39
N THR A 95 15.74 -4.08 8.46
CA THR A 95 15.37 -3.50 9.76
C THR A 95 16.22 -4.04 10.92
N GLY A 96 17.31 -4.77 10.66
CA GLY A 96 18.13 -5.39 11.69
C GLY A 96 18.91 -4.39 12.56
N PHE A 97 19.03 -3.14 12.13
CA PHE A 97 19.57 -2.04 12.94
C PHE A 97 18.55 -1.45 13.93
N GLY A 98 17.39 -2.08 14.10
CA GLY A 98 16.36 -1.64 15.03
C GLY A 98 15.63 -0.39 14.56
N LYS A 99 15.32 0.52 15.51
CA LYS A 99 14.64 1.79 15.22
C LYS A 99 15.61 2.89 14.77
N GLN A 100 16.91 2.65 14.90
CA GLN A 100 17.98 3.61 14.68
C GLN A 100 18.21 3.85 13.19
N ALA A 101 18.14 2.78 12.39
CA ALA A 101 18.32 2.85 10.96
C ALA A 101 17.51 1.76 10.25
N MET A 102 17.09 2.06 9.03
CA MET A 102 16.51 1.09 8.10
C MET A 102 17.10 1.40 6.74
N VAL A 103 17.50 0.36 6.00
CA VAL A 103 17.99 0.52 4.63
C VAL A 103 16.91 -0.02 3.70
N THR A 104 16.40 0.81 2.80
CA THR A 104 15.41 0.40 1.80
C THR A 104 16.04 0.48 0.42
N ALA A 105 15.89 -0.57 -0.37
CA ALA A 105 16.32 -0.61 -1.76
C ALA A 105 15.14 -0.96 -2.67
N GLY A 106 14.98 -0.19 -3.75
CA GLY A 106 13.93 -0.36 -4.76
C GLY A 106 13.08 0.89 -4.97
N ARG A 107 11.86 0.68 -5.48
CA ARG A 107 10.88 1.73 -5.75
C ARG A 107 10.03 2.04 -4.53
N ASN A 108 10.22 3.20 -3.92
CA ASN A 108 9.39 3.66 -2.81
C ASN A 108 9.25 5.18 -2.78
N LYS A 109 8.38 5.69 -1.89
CA LYS A 109 8.27 7.13 -1.64
C LYS A 109 9.58 7.68 -1.09
N MET A 110 10.05 8.77 -1.68
CA MET A 110 11.13 9.58 -1.13
C MET A 110 10.59 10.40 0.06
N PRO A 111 11.34 10.55 1.16
CA PRO A 111 10.89 11.21 2.38
C PRO A 111 10.86 12.73 2.22
N PHE A 112 9.94 13.24 1.41
CA PHE A 112 9.79 14.66 1.10
C PHE A 112 8.32 15.06 1.15
N GLY A 113 7.98 15.98 2.06
CA GLY A 113 6.61 16.48 2.24
C GLY A 113 5.73 15.53 3.06
N LEU A 114 5.09 16.05 4.10
CA LEU A 114 4.19 15.26 4.95
C LEU A 114 2.99 14.73 4.17
N GLU A 115 2.37 15.57 3.35
CA GLU A 115 1.20 15.20 2.54
C GLU A 115 1.53 14.13 1.49
N GLU A 116 2.72 14.18 0.89
CA GLU A 116 3.17 13.11 0.00
C GLU A 116 3.41 11.83 0.81
N MET A 117 4.06 11.91 1.97
CA MET A 117 4.34 10.74 2.80
C MET A 117 3.09 10.08 3.38
N THR A 118 2.06 10.85 3.70
CA THR A 118 0.76 10.36 4.13
C THR A 118 0.18 9.37 3.11
N SER A 119 -0.36 8.27 3.62
CA SER A 119 -1.02 7.27 2.79
C SER A 119 -2.22 7.93 2.11
N SER A 120 -2.41 7.71 0.82
CA SER A 120 -3.59 8.26 0.13
C SER A 120 -4.92 7.60 0.54
N LYS A 121 -4.91 6.66 1.50
CA LYS A 121 -6.14 6.23 2.21
C LYS A 121 -6.55 7.23 3.30
N ASP A 122 -5.60 8.02 3.77
CA ASP A 122 -5.66 8.78 5.02
C ASP A 122 -5.35 10.27 4.78
N ILE A 123 -5.32 10.71 3.53
CA ILE A 123 -5.28 12.14 3.20
C ILE A 123 -6.65 12.76 3.53
N SER A 124 -6.65 13.97 4.08
CA SER A 124 -7.88 14.62 4.55
C SER A 124 -8.78 15.11 3.41
N MET A 125 -8.18 15.45 2.27
CA MET A 125 -8.85 15.95 1.08
C MET A 125 -8.85 14.90 -0.04
N LEU A 126 -9.74 15.03 -1.02
CA LEU A 126 -9.86 14.07 -2.14
C LEU A 126 -8.56 13.98 -2.96
N GLU A 127 -7.96 15.14 -3.27
CA GLU A 127 -6.60 15.23 -3.81
C GLU A 127 -5.62 15.79 -2.80
N ARG A 128 -4.33 15.60 -3.11
CA ARG A 128 -3.28 16.38 -2.46
C ARG A 128 -3.31 17.82 -2.94
N SER A 129 -2.71 18.70 -2.16
CA SER A 129 -2.55 20.09 -2.53
C SER A 129 -1.81 20.25 -3.87
N ALA A 130 -2.14 21.32 -4.59
CA ALA A 130 -1.48 21.65 -5.85
C ALA A 130 0.05 21.77 -5.72
N LEU A 131 0.55 22.22 -4.55
CA LEU A 131 1.98 22.29 -4.27
C LEU A 131 2.61 20.91 -4.21
N THR A 132 1.96 19.95 -3.54
CA THR A 132 2.47 18.58 -3.47
C THR A 132 2.41 17.91 -4.84
N GLU A 133 1.31 18.05 -5.58
CA GLU A 133 1.22 17.49 -6.94
C GLU A 133 2.30 18.07 -7.88
N ALA A 134 2.60 19.37 -7.78
CA ALA A 134 3.60 20.02 -8.64
C ALA A 134 5.06 19.69 -8.26
N TYR A 135 5.37 19.54 -6.96
CA TYR A 135 6.77 19.52 -6.48
C TYR A 135 7.16 18.26 -5.72
N ALA A 136 6.24 17.34 -5.43
CA ALA A 136 6.61 16.09 -4.77
C ALA A 136 7.57 15.27 -5.63
N VAL A 137 8.64 14.78 -5.00
CA VAL A 137 9.54 13.80 -5.63
C VAL A 137 8.81 12.47 -5.90
N GLY A 138 7.79 12.18 -5.08
CA GLY A 138 6.95 11.00 -5.20
C GLY A 138 7.75 9.72 -5.00
N LYS A 139 7.54 8.76 -5.90
CA LYS A 139 8.16 7.44 -5.81
C LYS A 139 9.26 7.25 -6.85
N LYS A 140 10.43 6.82 -6.40
CA LYS A 140 11.63 6.66 -7.21
C LYS A 140 12.34 5.35 -6.86
N ASP A 141 13.11 4.86 -7.81
CA ASP A 141 14.00 3.73 -7.62
C ASP A 141 15.30 4.24 -6.97
N GLY A 142 15.74 3.59 -5.90
CA GLY A 142 16.97 4.01 -5.23
C GLY A 142 17.27 3.21 -3.96
N VAL A 143 18.18 3.77 -3.17
CA VAL A 143 18.52 3.30 -1.83
C VAL A 143 18.36 4.48 -0.86
N GLN A 144 17.67 4.26 0.26
CA GLN A 144 17.53 5.24 1.35
C GLN A 144 17.79 4.60 2.72
#